data_AF-A0AAX4HQR7-F1
#
_entry.id   AF-A0AAX4HQR7-F1
#
_cell.length_a   1.000
_cell.length_b   1.000
_cell.length_c   1.000
_cell.angle_alpha   90.00
_cell.angle_beta   90.00
_cell.angle_gamma   90.00
#
_symmetry.space_group_name_H-M   'P 1'
#
loop_
_entity.id
_entity.type
_entity.pdbx_description
1 polymer ?
#
loop_
_entity_poly.entity_id
_entity_poly.type
_entity_poly.pdbx_seq_one_letter_code
_entity_poly.pdbx_strand_id
1 'polypeptide(L)'
;MMSKTALLALALPLSITAAFARVQVIPKAEQDIKLFKQNQSQYVLKNAKGTILQTSAKSLLSVRPENWFNLSPAEGAEGVGTEETYRQFGVAQSEDIIVAVIDSGVDVNHEDLQGKIWINKGEIANDGIDNDGNGYVDDVFGWNFIGGSNGMAKMVEDSSLANGIRLVKGNPAAQTDADSLEVTRELVRMKKLKARTEELGETLTPAQQAHLEKIQAIVTENLEAAKGVVATYTTRLNSYKEAEAVLKSVGVTTMTLEAVRAVQSEDEAVVKAKSVMITLLANGQNEARLNRVLEYYGDQIKYYYNEDFNPRSIVGDNYSDMNERIYGNNDVIGPDSSHGTHVSGSIAAVRDNNLGIKGVATNVKIMAVRVVPNGDERDKDVANGIRYAVDNGARVINMSFGKMYSPFKKVVDEAVRYAESKGVLLVHAAGNDNKNNDVTPSFPQRTYSKEGRDFNNWLEIGASSFEKGLTLPADFSNYGKKTVDLFAPGVDILSTTPDNTYDTYSGTSMASPTAAGVATLLLSYDPSMDADAVKALMIDTSRRYPNLKVNLPGTETPVLFSTLSTYGTILDVLSATKSLK
;
A
#
# COMPACT_ATOMS: atom_id res chain seq x y z
N MET A 1 -59.42 -16.77 -8.04
CA MET A 1 -59.00 -18.21 -8.11
C MET A 1 -58.22 -18.40 -9.39
N MET A 2 -57.11 -19.15 -9.31
CA MET A 2 -56.05 -19.32 -10.32
C MET A 2 -55.18 -18.07 -10.55
N SER A 3 -53.87 -18.11 -10.76
CA SER A 3 -52.77 -19.07 -10.62
C SER A 3 -51.56 -18.29 -11.14
N LYS A 4 -50.42 -18.26 -10.43
CA LYS A 4 -49.09 -18.07 -11.03
C LYS A 4 -47.99 -18.31 -9.99
N THR A 5 -47.38 -19.48 -10.11
CA THR A 5 -46.01 -19.84 -9.75
C THR A 5 -45.00 -18.74 -10.08
N ALA A 6 -44.14 -18.39 -9.12
CA ALA A 6 -42.85 -17.74 -9.35
C ALA A 6 -41.77 -18.54 -8.62
N LEU A 7 -40.83 -19.03 -9.42
CA LEU A 7 -39.72 -19.91 -9.09
C LEU A 7 -38.60 -19.10 -8.41
N LEU A 8 -37.94 -19.76 -7.46
CA LEU A 8 -36.62 -19.50 -6.89
C LEU A 8 -35.64 -18.84 -7.89
N ALA A 9 -35.10 -17.67 -7.54
CA ALA A 9 -33.86 -17.14 -8.09
C ALA A 9 -32.96 -16.73 -6.92
N LEU A 10 -31.83 -17.43 -6.82
CA LEU A 10 -30.78 -17.22 -5.81
C LEU A 10 -30.33 -15.76 -5.80
N ALA A 11 -30.61 -15.07 -4.69
CA ALA A 11 -29.89 -13.87 -4.29
C ALA A 11 -28.59 -14.32 -3.59
N LEU A 12 -27.44 -14.06 -4.19
CA LEU A 12 -26.15 -14.03 -3.49
C LEU A 12 -25.98 -12.60 -2.93
N PRO A 13 -25.94 -12.39 -1.60
CA PRO A 13 -25.73 -11.08 -1.04
C PRO A 13 -24.24 -10.79 -0.77
N LEU A 14 -23.89 -9.52 -0.99
CA LEU A 14 -22.90 -8.69 -0.31
C LEU A 14 -21.50 -9.28 0.00
N SER A 15 -20.54 -8.85 -0.81
CA SER A 15 -19.13 -8.77 -0.43
C SER A 15 -18.86 -7.49 0.39
N ILE A 16 -18.80 -7.64 1.72
CA ILE A 16 -18.12 -6.71 2.62
C ILE A 16 -16.81 -7.37 3.01
N THR A 17 -15.76 -7.15 2.22
CA THR A 17 -14.39 -7.52 2.61
C THR A 17 -13.88 -6.51 3.64
N ALA A 18 -13.42 -6.99 4.79
CA ALA A 18 -12.72 -6.14 5.75
C ALA A 18 -11.41 -5.62 5.14
N ALA A 19 -11.17 -4.32 5.37
CA ALA A 19 -10.12 -3.52 4.78
C ALA A 19 -8.72 -3.98 5.20
N PHE A 20 -7.87 -4.23 4.21
CA PHE A 20 -6.45 -3.95 4.25
C PHE A 20 -6.09 -3.26 2.95
N ALA A 21 -5.06 -2.42 2.98
CA ALA A 21 -4.34 -2.02 1.78
C ALA A 21 -3.74 -3.27 1.11
N ARG A 22 -4.56 -4.05 0.38
CA ARG A 22 -4.06 -5.08 -0.51
C ARG A 22 -3.34 -4.36 -1.63
N VAL A 23 -2.01 -4.35 -1.57
CA VAL A 23 -1.21 -4.23 -2.77
C VAL A 23 -1.64 -5.38 -3.69
N GLN A 24 -2.30 -5.04 -4.79
CA GLN A 24 -2.55 -6.02 -5.85
C GLN A 24 -1.23 -6.25 -6.57
N VAL A 25 -0.48 -7.30 -6.19
CA VAL A 25 0.63 -7.79 -7.02
C VAL A 25 0.01 -8.50 -8.22
N ILE A 26 0.00 -7.83 -9.38
CA ILE A 26 -0.39 -8.45 -10.64
C ILE A 26 0.71 -9.45 -11.04
N PRO A 27 0.38 -10.71 -11.37
CA PRO A 27 1.41 -11.68 -11.76
C PRO A 27 2.11 -11.27 -13.06
N LYS A 28 3.44 -11.41 -13.09
CA LYS A 28 4.37 -11.32 -14.25
C LYS A 28 3.97 -12.16 -15.49
N ALA A 29 2.91 -12.95 -15.43
CA ALA A 29 2.47 -13.89 -16.47
C ALA A 29 1.67 -13.27 -17.62
N GLU A 30 1.52 -11.93 -17.67
CA GLU A 30 1.01 -11.21 -18.84
C GLU A 30 2.12 -10.47 -19.64
N GLN A 31 3.40 -10.76 -19.38
CA GLN A 31 4.54 -10.05 -19.99
C GLN A 31 5.13 -10.67 -21.27
N ASP A 32 4.62 -11.77 -21.82
CA ASP A 32 5.21 -12.41 -23.01
C ASP A 32 4.61 -11.95 -24.36
N ILE A 33 4.49 -10.63 -24.56
CA ILE A 33 4.27 -10.03 -25.89
C ILE A 33 5.46 -9.13 -26.21
N LYS A 34 6.36 -9.58 -27.10
CA LYS A 34 7.51 -8.77 -27.55
C LYS A 34 7.11 -7.88 -28.72
N LEU A 35 7.32 -6.57 -28.57
CA LEU A 35 7.11 -5.56 -29.60
C LEU A 35 8.32 -5.53 -30.55
N PHE A 36 8.12 -5.82 -31.84
CA PHE A 36 9.20 -5.78 -32.84
C PHE A 36 9.04 -4.58 -33.77
N LYS A 37 10.09 -3.77 -33.87
CA LYS A 37 10.18 -2.64 -34.80
C LYS A 37 10.43 -3.17 -36.21
N GLN A 38 9.49 -2.98 -37.13
CA GLN A 38 9.65 -3.43 -38.51
C GLN A 38 10.30 -2.33 -39.39
N ASN A 39 10.04 -1.06 -39.08
CA ASN A 39 10.61 0.13 -39.71
C ASN A 39 10.31 1.39 -38.86
N GLN A 40 10.60 2.61 -39.35
CA GLN A 40 10.56 3.85 -38.55
C GLN A 40 9.17 4.19 -37.95
N SER A 41 8.08 3.56 -38.42
CA SER A 41 6.71 3.96 -38.03
C SER A 41 5.74 2.79 -37.82
N GLN A 42 6.18 1.53 -37.89
CA GLN A 42 5.30 0.36 -37.70
C GLN A 42 5.92 -0.71 -36.79
N TYR A 43 5.08 -1.20 -35.88
CA TYR A 43 5.37 -2.30 -34.96
C TYR A 43 4.36 -3.43 -35.19
N VAL A 44 4.81 -4.67 -35.06
CA VAL A 44 3.96 -5.86 -35.19
C VAL A 44 4.05 -6.70 -33.92
N LEU A 45 2.89 -7.20 -33.47
CA LEU A 45 2.79 -8.15 -32.37
C LEU A 45 3.09 -9.54 -32.92
N LYS A 46 4.13 -10.18 -32.38
CA LYS A 46 4.49 -11.55 -32.70
C LYS A 46 4.41 -12.40 -31.44
N ASN A 47 3.87 -13.61 -31.57
CA ASN A 47 4.01 -14.61 -30.51
C ASN A 47 5.45 -15.15 -30.45
N ALA A 48 5.75 -15.98 -29.45
CA ALA A 48 7.06 -16.61 -29.25
C ALA A 48 7.59 -17.42 -30.45
N LYS A 49 6.73 -17.72 -31.44
CA LYS A 49 7.06 -18.45 -32.69
C LYS A 49 7.22 -17.55 -33.91
N GLY A 50 7.12 -16.22 -33.76
CA GLY A 50 7.33 -15.25 -34.83
C GLY A 50 6.12 -14.97 -35.73
N THR A 51 4.94 -15.52 -35.40
CA THR A 51 3.70 -15.37 -36.19
C THR A 51 3.01 -14.04 -35.89
N ILE A 52 2.61 -13.30 -36.94
CA ILE A 52 1.94 -11.99 -36.84
C ILE A 52 0.47 -12.20 -36.45
N LEU A 53 0.02 -11.56 -35.37
CA LEU A 53 -1.30 -11.81 -34.78
C LEU A 53 -2.45 -10.89 -35.25
N GLN A 54 -2.19 -9.73 -35.90
CA GLN A 54 -3.25 -8.91 -36.52
C GLN A 54 -2.69 -7.75 -37.38
N THR A 55 -3.46 -7.29 -38.38
CA THR A 55 -3.03 -6.33 -39.43
C THR A 55 -3.79 -4.99 -39.47
N SER A 56 -4.60 -4.62 -38.47
CA SER A 56 -5.32 -3.33 -38.49
C SER A 56 -5.12 -2.52 -37.21
N ALA A 57 -4.26 -1.51 -37.31
CA ALA A 57 -3.91 -0.57 -36.25
C ALA A 57 -5.01 0.49 -36.04
N LYS A 58 -5.85 0.30 -35.03
CA LYS A 58 -6.51 1.42 -34.30
C LYS A 58 -7.10 0.98 -32.94
N SER A 59 -6.26 0.48 -32.05
CA SER A 59 -6.41 0.71 -30.60
C SER A 59 -5.04 0.53 -29.96
N LEU A 60 -4.45 1.66 -29.57
CA LEU A 60 -3.28 1.70 -28.71
C LEU A 60 -3.66 1.02 -27.38
N LEU A 61 -3.24 -0.22 -27.17
CA LEU A 61 -2.70 -0.57 -25.86
C LEU A 61 -1.26 -0.05 -25.91
N SER A 62 -1.07 1.22 -25.54
CA SER A 62 0.27 1.73 -25.28
C SER A 62 0.87 0.85 -24.18
N VAL A 63 2.00 0.21 -24.45
CA VAL A 63 2.78 -0.43 -23.39
C VAL A 63 3.08 0.66 -22.37
N ARG A 64 2.51 0.53 -21.17
CA ARG A 64 2.71 1.47 -20.07
C ARG A 64 4.21 1.59 -19.78
N PRO A 65 4.81 2.80 -19.86
CA PRO A 65 6.21 2.97 -19.51
C PRO A 65 6.46 2.59 -18.04
N GLU A 66 7.59 1.94 -17.73
CA GLU A 66 7.89 1.52 -16.36
C GLU A 66 7.96 2.69 -15.37
N ASN A 67 8.45 3.86 -15.81
CA ASN A 67 8.56 5.09 -15.01
C ASN A 67 7.40 6.08 -15.28
N TRP A 68 6.23 5.62 -15.71
CA TRP A 68 5.14 6.49 -16.19
C TRP A 68 4.64 7.50 -15.16
N PHE A 69 4.70 7.17 -13.86
CA PHE A 69 4.22 8.03 -12.79
C PHE A 69 4.96 9.36 -12.72
N ASN A 70 6.20 9.41 -13.21
CA ASN A 70 7.00 10.63 -13.32
C ASN A 70 6.79 11.40 -14.65
N LEU A 71 6.08 10.83 -15.62
CA LEU A 71 5.82 11.48 -16.91
C LEU A 71 4.67 12.47 -16.81
N SER A 72 4.60 13.40 -17.76
CA SER A 72 3.48 14.32 -17.94
C SER A 72 2.52 13.85 -19.03
N PRO A 73 1.29 14.39 -19.11
CA PRO A 73 0.39 14.10 -20.22
C PRO A 73 0.98 14.42 -21.60
N ALA A 74 1.88 15.41 -21.68
CA ALA A 74 2.61 15.73 -22.90
C ALA A 74 3.59 14.63 -23.34
N GLU A 75 4.03 13.79 -22.40
CA GLU A 75 4.88 12.62 -22.62
C GLU A 75 4.05 11.32 -22.78
N GLY A 76 2.72 11.43 -22.81
CA GLY A 76 1.82 10.31 -23.11
C GLY A 76 1.32 9.51 -21.92
N ALA A 77 1.47 10.00 -20.68
CA ALA A 77 0.90 9.35 -19.49
C ALA A 77 0.33 10.36 -18.48
N GLU A 78 -0.69 9.98 -17.73
CA GLU A 78 -1.30 10.80 -16.67
C GLU A 78 -0.49 10.82 -15.35
N GLY A 79 0.84 10.83 -15.44
CA GLY A 79 1.76 10.96 -14.30
C GLY A 79 1.88 12.39 -13.76
N VAL A 80 2.75 12.63 -12.78
CA VAL A 80 2.87 13.94 -12.12
C VAL A 80 3.76 14.94 -12.87
N GLY A 81 4.54 14.51 -13.86
CA GLY A 81 5.39 15.38 -14.68
C GLY A 81 6.79 15.70 -14.12
N THR A 82 7.27 14.91 -13.17
CA THR A 82 8.61 15.05 -12.56
C THR A 82 9.76 15.04 -13.55
N GLU A 83 9.74 14.16 -14.57
CA GLU A 83 10.82 14.11 -15.57
C GLU A 83 10.95 15.44 -16.33
N GLU A 84 9.82 16.03 -16.73
CA GLU A 84 9.78 17.33 -17.40
C GLU A 84 10.18 18.46 -16.45
N THR A 85 9.77 18.41 -15.18
CA THR A 85 10.19 19.38 -14.16
C THR A 85 11.71 19.43 -14.03
N TYR A 86 12.37 18.27 -13.86
CA TYR A 86 13.83 18.24 -13.75
C TYR A 86 14.53 18.68 -15.05
N ARG A 87 13.98 18.38 -16.23
CA ARG A 87 14.53 18.90 -17.49
C ARG A 87 14.44 20.42 -17.60
N GLN A 88 13.34 21.03 -17.14
CA GLN A 88 13.11 22.47 -17.27
C GLN A 88 13.81 23.29 -16.18
N PHE A 89 13.82 22.80 -14.94
CA PHE A 89 14.20 23.59 -13.77
C PHE A 89 15.46 23.06 -13.05
N GLY A 90 15.97 21.90 -13.44
CA GLY A 90 17.12 21.25 -12.81
C GLY A 90 16.81 20.69 -11.42
N VAL A 91 17.84 20.36 -10.65
CA VAL A 91 17.70 19.98 -9.23
C VAL A 91 17.82 21.23 -8.38
N ALA A 92 16.94 21.39 -7.40
CA ALA A 92 16.97 22.52 -6.48
C ALA A 92 18.28 22.56 -5.67
N GLN A 93 18.81 23.76 -5.47
CA GLN A 93 19.98 24.00 -4.63
C GLN A 93 19.52 24.21 -3.19
N SER A 94 19.06 23.13 -2.53
CA SER A 94 18.57 23.13 -1.15
C SER A 94 19.16 21.99 -0.35
N GLU A 95 19.04 22.09 0.98
CA GLU A 95 19.24 20.95 1.87
C GLU A 95 18.19 19.86 1.58
N ASP A 96 18.50 18.64 2.03
CA ASP A 96 17.57 17.52 1.93
C ASP A 96 16.39 17.69 2.90
N ILE A 97 15.20 17.37 2.42
CA ILE A 97 13.99 17.36 3.23
C ILE A 97 13.80 15.96 3.83
N ILE A 98 13.54 15.89 5.14
CA ILE A 98 13.25 14.62 5.81
C ILE A 98 11.78 14.25 5.56
N VAL A 99 11.58 13.05 5.03
CA VAL A 99 10.28 12.41 4.83
C VAL A 99 10.22 11.17 5.70
N ALA A 100 9.30 11.12 6.65
CA ALA A 100 9.05 9.90 7.40
C ALA A 100 8.11 8.98 6.62
N VAL A 101 8.53 7.73 6.44
CA VAL A 101 7.70 6.66 5.91
C VAL A 101 7.22 5.84 7.10
N ILE A 102 5.98 6.09 7.52
CA ILE A 102 5.32 5.31 8.57
C ILE A 102 4.63 4.13 7.91
N ASP A 103 5.19 2.93 8.06
CA ASP A 103 4.81 1.77 7.25
C ASP A 103 5.17 0.43 7.94
N SER A 104 5.22 -0.66 7.17
CA SER A 104 5.66 -1.97 7.64
C SER A 104 7.17 -2.06 7.80
N GLY A 105 7.94 -1.08 7.34
CA GLY A 105 9.40 -1.08 7.45
C GLY A 105 10.05 -0.84 6.11
N VAL A 106 11.32 -0.48 6.13
CA VAL A 106 12.06 -0.05 4.94
C VAL A 106 13.38 -0.82 4.90
N ASP A 107 13.70 -1.43 3.77
CA ASP A 107 15.03 -1.97 3.52
C ASP A 107 16.02 -0.81 3.29
N VAL A 108 16.55 -0.29 4.39
CA VAL A 108 17.52 0.81 4.40
C VAL A 108 18.86 0.45 3.73
N ASN A 109 19.07 -0.83 3.41
CA ASN A 109 20.25 -1.31 2.71
C ASN A 109 20.08 -1.37 1.20
N HIS A 110 18.88 -1.07 0.68
CA HIS A 110 18.58 -1.16 -0.74
C HIS A 110 19.52 -0.27 -1.57
N GLU A 111 20.14 -0.82 -2.61
CA GLU A 111 21.17 -0.12 -3.40
C GLU A 111 20.64 1.17 -4.07
N ASP A 112 19.38 1.17 -4.48
CA ASP A 112 18.70 2.31 -5.10
C ASP A 112 18.19 3.37 -4.10
N LEU A 113 18.32 3.12 -2.80
CA LEU A 113 18.01 4.09 -1.74
C LEU A 113 19.27 4.65 -1.08
N GLN A 114 20.45 4.32 -1.60
CA GLN A 114 21.72 4.72 -1.00
C GLN A 114 21.93 6.23 -1.08
N GLY A 115 22.35 6.82 0.04
CA GLY A 115 22.41 8.27 0.19
C GLY A 115 21.04 8.94 0.29
N LYS A 116 19.94 8.19 0.35
CA LYS A 116 18.56 8.70 0.49
C LYS A 116 17.91 8.30 1.80
N ILE A 117 18.55 7.46 2.63
CA ILE A 117 18.09 7.14 3.98
C ILE A 117 18.54 8.25 4.95
N TRP A 118 17.64 8.65 5.86
CA TRP A 118 17.94 9.56 6.97
C TRP A 118 18.86 8.88 7.98
N ILE A 119 19.83 9.63 8.48
CA ILE A 119 20.75 9.19 9.53
C ILE A 119 20.60 10.14 10.70
N ASN A 120 20.22 9.63 11.87
CA ASN A 120 20.26 10.39 13.10
C ASN A 120 21.73 10.67 13.45
N LYS A 121 22.15 11.93 13.29
CA LYS A 121 23.52 12.38 13.61
C LYS A 121 23.75 12.55 15.12
N GLY A 122 22.68 12.48 15.91
CA GLY A 122 22.74 12.49 17.37
C GLY A 122 23.25 11.18 17.95
N GLU A 123 23.13 10.07 17.22
CA GLU A 123 23.44 8.72 17.67
C GLU A 123 24.83 8.21 17.25
N ILE A 124 25.40 7.35 18.10
CA ILE A 124 26.62 6.57 17.88
C ILE A 124 26.20 5.11 17.77
N ALA A 125 26.24 4.59 16.55
CA ALA A 125 25.69 3.27 16.25
C ALA A 125 26.30 2.12 17.09
N ASN A 126 25.42 1.34 17.73
CA ASN A 126 25.68 0.15 18.56
C ASN A 126 26.40 0.42 19.89
N ASP A 127 26.40 1.64 20.41
CA ASP A 127 26.95 1.88 21.75
C ASP A 127 25.94 1.52 22.86
N GLY A 128 24.67 1.27 22.49
CA GLY A 128 23.59 0.90 23.40
C GLY A 128 23.12 2.05 24.28
N ILE A 129 23.43 3.29 23.89
CA ILE A 129 23.11 4.52 24.59
C ILE A 129 22.20 5.35 23.69
N ASP A 130 21.19 5.97 24.29
CA ASP A 130 20.44 7.06 23.66
C ASP A 130 21.29 8.34 23.78
N ASN A 131 22.03 8.67 22.73
CA ASN A 131 23.06 9.71 22.77
C ASN A 131 22.48 11.12 22.62
N ASP A 132 21.36 11.26 21.92
CA ASP A 132 20.66 12.53 21.75
C ASP A 132 19.61 12.80 22.85
N GLY A 133 19.29 11.79 23.66
CA GLY A 133 18.38 11.89 24.81
C GLY A 133 16.91 11.93 24.40
N ASN A 134 16.56 11.47 23.20
CA ASN A 134 15.20 11.45 22.67
C ASN A 134 14.37 10.26 23.19
N GLY A 135 14.99 9.32 23.89
CA GLY A 135 14.40 8.10 24.47
C GLY A 135 14.59 6.84 23.63
N TYR A 136 15.17 6.92 22.43
CA TYR A 136 15.24 5.84 21.45
C TYR A 136 16.70 5.44 21.18
N VAL A 137 17.16 4.43 21.90
CA VAL A 137 18.55 3.92 21.83
C VAL A 137 18.90 3.46 20.41
N ASP A 138 20.01 3.94 19.86
CA ASP A 138 20.56 3.51 18.56
C ASP A 138 19.57 3.69 17.38
N ASP A 139 18.72 4.73 17.39
CA ASP A 139 17.69 5.00 16.37
C ASP A 139 18.23 5.60 15.05
N VAL A 140 19.41 5.12 14.62
CA VAL A 140 20.23 5.67 13.53
C VAL A 140 19.48 5.89 12.21
N PHE A 141 18.55 4.99 11.83
CA PHE A 141 17.79 5.11 10.57
C PHE A 141 16.29 5.39 10.78
N GLY A 142 15.87 5.53 12.04
CA GLY A 142 14.47 5.57 12.44
C GLY A 142 14.14 4.54 13.52
N TRP A 143 12.86 4.24 13.69
CA TRP A 143 12.38 3.45 14.82
C TRP A 143 11.29 2.43 14.47
N ASN A 144 11.28 1.30 15.19
CA ASN A 144 10.27 0.25 15.08
C ASN A 144 9.47 0.11 16.38
N PHE A 145 8.21 0.58 16.34
CA PHE A 145 7.27 0.53 17.47
C PHE A 145 6.60 -0.84 17.67
N ILE A 146 6.75 -1.76 16.73
CA ILE A 146 6.15 -3.11 16.81
C ILE A 146 7.21 -4.21 16.99
N GLY A 147 8.44 -3.81 17.33
CA GLY A 147 9.52 -4.68 17.77
C GLY A 147 9.63 -4.74 19.30
N GLY A 148 10.19 -5.82 19.83
CA GLY A 148 10.57 -5.97 21.23
C GLY A 148 11.97 -5.44 21.50
N SER A 149 12.25 -5.01 22.72
CA SER A 149 13.55 -4.44 23.11
C SER A 149 14.73 -5.41 22.99
N ASN A 150 14.49 -6.72 22.94
CA ASN A 150 15.50 -7.75 22.68
C ASN A 150 15.70 -8.05 21.18
N GLY A 151 15.04 -7.28 20.30
CA GLY A 151 15.07 -7.40 18.85
C GLY A 151 15.98 -6.39 18.15
N MET A 152 16.83 -5.66 18.88
CA MET A 152 17.73 -4.66 18.32
C MET A 152 18.54 -5.20 17.13
N ALA A 153 18.56 -4.42 16.06
CA ALA A 153 19.43 -4.63 14.92
C ALA A 153 20.85 -4.17 15.24
N LYS A 154 21.79 -4.54 14.36
CA LYS A 154 23.18 -4.09 14.43
C LYS A 154 23.57 -3.30 13.20
N MET A 155 24.30 -2.22 13.40
CA MET A 155 24.86 -1.41 12.33
C MET A 155 26.30 -1.87 12.09
N VAL A 156 26.64 -2.24 10.87
CA VAL A 156 28.01 -2.64 10.49
C VAL A 156 28.53 -1.70 9.43
N GLU A 157 29.79 -1.31 9.53
CA GLU A 157 30.45 -0.54 8.46
C GLU A 157 30.39 -1.33 7.16
N ASP A 158 29.94 -0.67 6.09
CA ASP A 158 29.89 -1.25 4.76
C ASP A 158 30.23 -0.18 3.73
N SER A 159 31.49 -0.16 3.31
CA SER A 159 31.99 0.78 2.30
C SER A 159 31.39 0.59 0.91
N SER A 160 30.62 -0.49 0.68
CA SER A 160 29.89 -0.67 -0.58
C SER A 160 28.61 0.15 -0.65
N LEU A 161 28.09 0.60 0.49
CA LEU A 161 26.91 1.44 0.58
C LEU A 161 27.29 2.92 0.67
N ALA A 162 26.55 3.81 0.00
CA ALA A 162 26.86 5.25 0.01
C ALA A 162 26.64 5.89 1.40
N ASN A 163 25.81 5.28 2.24
CA ASN A 163 25.65 5.68 3.64
C ASN A 163 26.80 5.16 4.55
N GLY A 164 27.66 4.27 4.04
CA GLY A 164 28.79 3.67 4.77
C GLY A 164 28.40 2.65 5.85
N ILE A 165 27.12 2.39 6.06
CA ILE A 165 26.60 1.60 7.18
C ILE A 165 25.46 0.70 6.69
N ARG A 166 25.57 -0.60 6.95
CA ARG A 166 24.52 -1.59 6.73
C ARG A 166 23.80 -1.90 8.03
N LEU A 167 22.48 -1.95 8.00
CA LEU A 167 21.67 -2.49 9.10
C LEU A 167 21.50 -4.01 8.93
N VAL A 168 22.02 -4.77 9.88
CA VAL A 168 21.83 -6.22 9.98
C VAL A 168 20.63 -6.46 10.90
N LYS A 169 19.59 -7.10 10.37
CA LYS A 169 18.34 -7.41 11.09
C LYS A 169 18.62 -8.03 12.46
N GLY A 170 17.81 -7.65 13.44
CA GLY A 170 17.87 -8.17 14.80
C GLY A 170 17.24 -9.55 14.91
N ASN A 171 16.82 -9.92 16.13
CA ASN A 171 16.15 -11.20 16.37
C ASN A 171 14.75 -11.23 15.75
N PRO A 172 14.47 -12.07 14.73
CA PRO A 172 13.15 -12.10 14.08
C PRO A 172 12.01 -12.49 15.02
N ALA A 173 12.27 -13.31 16.05
CA ALA A 173 11.26 -13.70 17.03
C ALA A 173 10.85 -12.56 17.98
N ALA A 174 11.65 -11.48 18.00
CA ALA A 174 11.37 -10.26 18.73
C ALA A 174 10.71 -9.19 17.84
N GLN A 175 10.23 -9.54 16.65
CA GLN A 175 9.54 -8.61 15.76
C GLN A 175 8.10 -9.05 15.55
N THR A 176 7.15 -8.11 15.66
CA THR A 176 5.76 -8.39 15.29
C THR A 176 5.66 -8.42 13.77
N ASP A 177 5.44 -9.61 13.23
CA ASP A 177 5.18 -9.83 11.82
C ASP A 177 3.70 -9.61 11.48
N ALA A 178 2.80 -10.28 12.21
CA ALA A 178 1.36 -10.20 12.00
C ALA A 178 0.63 -9.76 13.28
N ASP A 179 -0.53 -9.11 13.13
CA ASP A 179 -1.49 -8.81 14.19
C ASP A 179 -2.91 -9.10 13.70
N SER A 180 -3.86 -9.15 14.63
CA SER A 180 -5.29 -9.22 14.33
C SER A 180 -5.78 -7.95 13.63
N LEU A 181 -6.99 -7.99 13.09
CA LEU A 181 -7.70 -6.76 12.70
C LEU A 181 -8.20 -6.03 13.95
N GLU A 182 -8.34 -4.71 13.89
CA GLU A 182 -8.86 -3.91 15.00
C GLU A 182 -10.32 -4.27 15.31
N VAL A 183 -11.11 -4.68 14.29
CA VAL A 183 -12.48 -5.19 14.51
C VAL A 183 -12.50 -6.47 15.36
N THR A 184 -11.50 -7.34 15.21
CA THR A 184 -11.36 -8.57 16.00
C THR A 184 -10.93 -8.24 17.42
N ARG A 185 -9.99 -7.30 17.59
CA ARG A 185 -9.61 -6.80 18.93
C ARG A 185 -10.79 -6.13 19.63
N GLU A 186 -11.61 -5.39 18.89
CA GLU A 186 -12.81 -4.76 19.41
C GLU A 186 -13.85 -5.79 19.84
N LEU A 187 -14.02 -6.87 19.07
CA LEU A 187 -14.89 -7.97 19.46
C LEU A 187 -14.43 -8.60 20.79
N VAL A 188 -13.13 -8.87 20.93
CA VAL A 188 -12.55 -9.39 22.17
C VAL A 188 -12.78 -8.42 23.35
N ARG A 189 -12.60 -7.11 23.14
CA ARG A 189 -12.88 -6.09 24.17
C ARG A 189 -14.35 -6.07 24.57
N MET A 190 -15.27 -6.12 23.61
CA MET A 190 -16.72 -6.11 23.87
C MET A 190 -17.20 -7.39 24.56
N LYS A 191 -16.64 -8.56 24.21
CA LYS A 191 -16.91 -9.83 24.93
C LYS A 191 -16.45 -9.76 26.38
N LYS A 192 -15.26 -9.20 26.65
CA LYS A 192 -14.75 -8.98 28.01
C LYS A 192 -15.63 -7.99 28.80
N LEU A 193 -16.05 -6.91 28.16
CA LEU A 193 -16.98 -5.95 28.77
C LEU A 193 -18.30 -6.63 29.16
N LYS A 194 -18.89 -7.39 28.23
CA LYS A 194 -20.12 -8.15 28.48
C LYS A 194 -19.99 -9.07 29.68
N ALA A 195 -18.95 -9.91 29.72
CA ALA A 195 -18.72 -10.84 30.82
C ALA A 195 -18.63 -10.11 32.17
N ARG A 196 -17.88 -9.00 32.23
CA ARG A 196 -17.75 -8.19 33.45
C ARG A 196 -19.08 -7.53 33.86
N THR A 197 -19.85 -7.03 32.90
CA THR A 197 -21.16 -6.43 33.18
C THR A 197 -22.15 -7.47 33.72
N GLU A 198 -22.13 -8.68 33.17
CA GLU A 198 -22.94 -9.82 33.64
C GLU A 198 -22.52 -10.27 35.06
N GLU A 199 -21.21 -10.30 35.37
CA GLU A 199 -20.70 -10.57 36.72
C GLU A 199 -21.20 -9.56 37.77
N LEU A 200 -21.47 -8.32 37.36
CA LEU A 200 -22.02 -7.26 38.20
C LEU A 200 -23.56 -7.30 38.30
N GLY A 201 -24.23 -8.25 37.63
CA GLY A 201 -25.69 -8.34 37.59
C GLY A 201 -26.35 -7.29 36.69
N GLU A 202 -25.59 -6.67 35.80
CA GLU A 202 -26.05 -5.66 34.84
C GLU A 202 -26.10 -6.24 33.41
N THR A 203 -26.61 -5.45 32.46
CA THR A 203 -26.59 -5.79 31.03
C THR A 203 -25.93 -4.67 30.23
N LEU A 204 -25.40 -5.00 29.05
CA LEU A 204 -24.95 -4.00 28.10
C LEU A 204 -26.12 -3.07 27.71
N THR A 205 -25.81 -1.80 27.48
CA THR A 205 -26.78 -0.87 26.88
C THR A 205 -27.21 -1.37 25.49
N PRO A 206 -28.40 -1.00 24.99
CA PRO A 206 -28.84 -1.39 23.64
C PRO A 206 -27.83 -1.03 22.54
N ALA A 207 -27.16 0.11 22.67
CA ALA A 207 -26.13 0.54 21.71
C ALA A 207 -24.87 -0.35 21.77
N GLN A 208 -24.41 -0.70 22.97
CA GLN A 208 -23.28 -1.63 23.15
C GLN A 208 -23.62 -3.04 22.64
N GLN A 209 -24.83 -3.51 22.90
CA GLN A 209 -25.30 -4.81 22.43
C GLN A 209 -25.37 -4.85 20.89
N ALA A 210 -25.95 -3.82 20.26
CA ALA A 210 -26.02 -3.71 18.80
C ALA A 210 -24.62 -3.60 18.16
N HIS A 211 -23.68 -2.90 18.79
CA HIS A 211 -22.29 -2.82 18.34
C HIS A 211 -21.59 -4.18 18.42
N LEU A 212 -21.72 -4.89 19.55
CA LEU A 212 -21.19 -6.24 19.73
C LEU A 212 -21.73 -7.21 18.67
N GLU A 213 -23.05 -7.19 18.41
CA GLU A 213 -23.67 -8.03 17.38
C GLU A 213 -23.12 -7.70 15.98
N LYS A 214 -22.98 -6.42 15.66
CA LYS A 214 -22.44 -5.97 14.37
C LYS A 214 -21.00 -6.46 14.15
N ILE A 215 -20.11 -6.23 15.10
CA ILE A 215 -18.69 -6.63 14.96
C ILE A 215 -18.53 -8.15 15.01
N GLN A 216 -19.35 -8.87 15.79
CA GLN A 216 -19.37 -10.33 15.78
C GLN A 216 -19.79 -10.87 14.42
N ALA A 217 -20.81 -10.29 13.79
CA ALA A 217 -21.24 -10.67 12.44
C ALA A 217 -20.10 -10.46 11.43
N ILE A 218 -19.46 -9.28 11.44
CA ILE A 218 -18.33 -8.96 10.55
C ILE A 218 -17.19 -9.99 10.68
N VAL A 219 -16.75 -10.27 11.91
CA VAL A 219 -15.63 -11.21 12.15
C VAL A 219 -16.03 -12.62 11.72
N THR A 220 -17.23 -13.08 12.08
CA THR A 220 -17.69 -14.44 11.79
C THR A 220 -17.87 -14.66 10.28
N GLU A 221 -18.57 -13.75 9.61
CA GLU A 221 -18.84 -13.84 8.17
C GLU A 221 -17.55 -13.84 7.36
N ASN A 222 -16.60 -12.96 7.70
CA ASN A 222 -15.32 -12.90 6.98
C ASN A 222 -14.42 -14.11 7.28
N LEU A 223 -14.42 -14.62 8.52
CA LEU A 223 -13.68 -15.82 8.87
C LEU A 223 -14.21 -17.04 8.09
N GLU A 224 -15.53 -17.22 8.04
CA GLU A 224 -16.14 -18.31 7.28
C GLU A 224 -15.94 -18.15 5.76
N ALA A 225 -16.00 -16.93 5.24
CA ALA A 225 -15.64 -16.64 3.86
C ALA A 225 -14.19 -17.02 3.55
N ALA A 226 -13.24 -16.65 4.41
CA ALA A 226 -11.83 -16.99 4.26
C ALA A 226 -11.62 -18.51 4.28
N LYS A 227 -12.25 -19.23 5.22
CA LYS A 227 -12.22 -20.71 5.28
C LYS A 227 -12.76 -21.34 3.99
N GLY A 228 -13.88 -20.82 3.47
CA GLY A 228 -14.47 -21.27 2.21
C GLY A 228 -13.53 -21.07 1.01
N VAL A 229 -12.84 -19.92 0.94
CA VAL A 229 -11.82 -19.66 -0.08
C VAL A 229 -10.64 -20.62 0.06
N VAL A 230 -10.09 -20.81 1.26
CA VAL A 230 -8.97 -21.75 1.49
C VAL A 230 -9.36 -23.17 1.09
N ALA A 231 -10.54 -23.66 1.46
CA ALA A 231 -11.00 -24.99 1.08
C ALA A 231 -11.10 -25.15 -0.46
N THR A 232 -11.66 -24.13 -1.13
CA THR A 232 -11.80 -24.10 -2.59
C THR A 232 -10.43 -24.09 -3.29
N TYR A 233 -9.53 -23.21 -2.86
CA TYR A 233 -8.22 -23.05 -3.50
C TYR A 233 -7.26 -24.20 -3.17
N THR A 234 -7.42 -24.85 -2.01
CA THR A 234 -6.67 -26.07 -1.68
C THR A 234 -7.06 -27.19 -2.64
N THR A 235 -8.35 -27.35 -2.91
CA THR A 235 -8.84 -28.33 -3.90
C THR A 235 -8.30 -28.03 -5.31
N ARG A 236 -8.26 -26.75 -5.70
CA ARG A 236 -7.68 -26.32 -6.99
C ARG A 236 -6.18 -26.56 -7.07
N LEU A 237 -5.43 -26.26 -6.01
CA LEU A 237 -4.00 -26.52 -5.95
C LEU A 237 -3.69 -28.01 -6.01
N ASN A 238 -4.44 -28.84 -5.29
CA ASN A 238 -4.29 -30.30 -5.38
C ASN A 238 -4.58 -30.79 -6.80
N SER A 239 -5.67 -30.32 -7.42
CA SER A 239 -6.00 -30.64 -8.82
C SER A 239 -4.91 -30.17 -9.79
N TYR A 240 -4.33 -28.98 -9.55
CA TYR A 240 -3.20 -28.45 -10.32
C TYR A 240 -2.00 -29.39 -10.20
N LYS A 241 -1.62 -29.78 -8.98
CA LYS A 241 -0.45 -30.63 -8.71
C LYS A 241 -0.60 -32.05 -9.27
N GLU A 242 -1.79 -32.63 -9.16
CA GLU A 242 -2.10 -33.93 -9.76
C GLU A 242 -2.00 -33.86 -11.30
N ALA A 243 -2.63 -32.85 -11.92
CA ALA A 243 -2.57 -32.66 -13.37
C ALA A 243 -1.15 -32.35 -13.84
N GLU A 244 -0.40 -31.53 -13.10
CA GLU A 244 1.00 -31.20 -13.37
C GLU A 244 1.88 -32.46 -13.36
N ALA A 245 1.71 -33.35 -12.37
CA ALA A 245 2.48 -34.58 -12.29
C ALA A 245 2.25 -35.50 -13.50
N VAL A 246 0.99 -35.66 -13.94
CA VAL A 246 0.64 -36.44 -15.13
C VAL A 246 1.17 -35.78 -16.42
N LEU A 247 1.08 -34.46 -16.55
CA LEU A 247 1.58 -33.76 -17.73
C LEU A 247 3.12 -33.80 -17.80
N LYS A 248 3.81 -33.74 -16.65
CA LYS A 248 5.26 -33.94 -16.57
C LYS A 248 5.68 -35.35 -16.99
N SER A 249 4.89 -36.38 -16.67
CA SER A 249 5.23 -37.76 -17.06
C SER A 249 5.20 -38.00 -18.57
N VAL A 250 4.44 -37.19 -19.32
CA VAL A 250 4.43 -37.19 -20.80
C VAL A 250 5.31 -36.10 -21.43
N GLY A 251 6.23 -35.51 -20.65
CA GLY A 251 7.27 -34.62 -21.14
C GLY A 251 6.94 -33.13 -21.17
N VAL A 252 5.84 -32.69 -20.54
CA VAL A 252 5.55 -31.25 -20.40
C VAL A 252 6.41 -30.66 -19.29
N THR A 253 7.41 -29.85 -19.66
CA THR A 253 8.35 -29.25 -18.70
C THR A 253 7.87 -27.92 -18.12
N THR A 254 7.00 -27.19 -18.83
CA THR A 254 6.47 -25.89 -18.43
C THR A 254 4.95 -25.86 -18.50
N MET A 255 4.28 -25.48 -17.40
CA MET A 255 2.81 -25.44 -17.30
C MET A 255 2.23 -24.13 -17.83
N THR A 256 2.40 -23.88 -19.12
CA THR A 256 1.76 -22.76 -19.82
C THR A 256 0.53 -23.23 -20.59
N LEU A 257 -0.44 -22.33 -20.82
CA LEU A 257 -1.66 -22.66 -21.56
C LEU A 257 -1.33 -23.17 -22.98
N GLU A 258 -0.31 -22.60 -23.62
CA GLU A 258 0.19 -23.06 -24.92
C GLU A 258 0.77 -24.48 -24.85
N ALA A 259 1.69 -24.73 -23.91
CA ALA A 259 2.35 -26.03 -23.77
C ALA A 259 1.34 -27.15 -23.48
N VAL A 260 0.39 -26.89 -22.57
CA VAL A 260 -0.63 -27.88 -22.18
C VAL A 260 -1.60 -28.15 -23.33
N ARG A 261 -2.00 -27.12 -24.10
CA ARG A 261 -2.86 -27.30 -25.29
C ARG A 261 -2.21 -28.16 -26.37
N ALA A 262 -0.89 -28.06 -26.52
CA ALA A 262 -0.12 -28.77 -27.53
C ALA A 262 0.00 -30.29 -27.27
N VAL A 263 -0.25 -30.76 -26.03
CA VAL A 263 -0.19 -32.18 -25.67
C VAL A 263 -1.18 -33.00 -26.50
N GLN A 264 -0.70 -34.05 -27.17
CA GLN A 264 -1.53 -35.03 -27.88
C GLN A 264 -1.36 -36.39 -27.18
N SER A 265 -2.46 -36.98 -26.72
CA SER A 265 -2.47 -38.30 -26.09
C SER A 265 -3.87 -38.89 -26.15
N GLU A 266 -3.95 -40.22 -26.27
CA GLU A 266 -5.20 -40.99 -26.13
C GLU A 266 -5.36 -41.58 -24.72
N ASP A 267 -4.31 -41.45 -23.87
CA ASP A 267 -4.37 -41.86 -22.47
C ASP A 267 -5.38 -41.01 -21.69
N GLU A 268 -6.37 -41.67 -21.09
CA GLU A 268 -7.48 -41.02 -20.40
C GLU A 268 -7.02 -40.12 -19.25
N ALA A 269 -5.99 -40.53 -18.50
CA ALA A 269 -5.42 -39.73 -17.42
C ALA A 269 -4.74 -38.47 -17.97
N VAL A 270 -4.04 -38.57 -19.09
CA VAL A 270 -3.41 -37.41 -19.74
C VAL A 270 -4.45 -36.44 -20.30
N VAL A 271 -5.52 -36.94 -20.93
CA VAL A 271 -6.62 -36.12 -21.45
C VAL A 271 -7.34 -35.38 -20.31
N LYS A 272 -7.60 -36.06 -19.20
CA LYS A 272 -8.21 -35.46 -18.00
C LYS A 272 -7.31 -34.39 -17.39
N ALA A 273 -6.03 -34.70 -17.18
CA ALA A 273 -5.05 -33.76 -16.64
C ALA A 273 -4.92 -32.51 -17.51
N LYS A 274 -4.88 -32.68 -18.84
CA LYS A 274 -4.90 -31.59 -19.81
C LYS A 274 -6.12 -30.69 -19.65
N SER A 275 -7.33 -31.27 -19.53
CA SER A 275 -8.57 -30.51 -19.38
C SER A 275 -8.60 -29.67 -18.08
N VAL A 276 -8.19 -30.28 -16.96
CA VAL A 276 -8.07 -29.60 -15.66
C VAL A 276 -7.08 -28.44 -15.76
N MET A 277 -5.88 -28.69 -16.27
CA MET A 277 -4.83 -27.69 -16.35
C MET A 277 -5.19 -26.55 -17.30
N ILE A 278 -5.83 -26.82 -18.45
CA ILE A 278 -6.34 -25.76 -19.34
C ILE A 278 -7.36 -24.89 -18.62
N THR A 279 -8.28 -25.48 -17.87
CA THR A 279 -9.32 -24.73 -17.15
C THR A 279 -8.71 -23.80 -16.10
N LEU A 280 -7.74 -24.29 -15.33
CA LEU A 280 -7.06 -23.46 -14.31
C LEU A 280 -6.25 -22.34 -14.96
N LEU A 281 -5.40 -22.66 -15.94
CA LEU A 281 -4.54 -21.66 -16.58
C LEU A 281 -5.32 -20.61 -17.38
N ALA A 282 -6.43 -20.99 -18.03
CA ALA A 282 -7.28 -20.04 -18.74
C ALA A 282 -7.97 -19.03 -17.81
N ASN A 283 -8.16 -19.38 -16.54
CA ASN A 283 -8.67 -18.49 -15.50
C ASN A 283 -7.54 -17.76 -14.73
N GLY A 284 -6.30 -17.79 -15.23
CA GLY A 284 -5.14 -17.16 -14.59
C GLY A 284 -4.65 -17.87 -13.32
N GLN A 285 -5.09 -19.11 -13.09
CA GLN A 285 -4.78 -19.87 -11.87
C GLN A 285 -3.56 -20.79 -12.07
N ASN A 286 -2.39 -20.18 -12.21
CA ASN A 286 -1.13 -20.89 -12.11
C ASN A 286 -0.79 -21.20 -10.63
N GLU A 287 0.21 -22.05 -10.40
CA GLU A 287 0.62 -22.46 -9.05
C GLU A 287 0.91 -21.27 -8.14
N ALA A 288 1.72 -20.32 -8.63
CA ALA A 288 2.12 -19.17 -7.84
C ALA A 288 0.90 -18.33 -7.40
N ARG A 289 -0.10 -18.16 -8.27
CA ARG A 289 -1.35 -17.47 -7.94
C ARG A 289 -2.17 -18.26 -6.92
N LEU A 290 -2.27 -19.58 -7.07
CA LEU A 290 -3.00 -20.43 -6.13
C LEU A 290 -2.38 -20.37 -4.73
N ASN A 291 -1.05 -20.47 -4.64
CA ASN A 291 -0.31 -20.36 -3.38
C ASN A 291 -0.50 -18.99 -2.72
N ARG A 292 -0.37 -17.88 -3.46
CA ARG A 292 -0.59 -16.53 -2.90
C ARG A 292 -2.01 -16.33 -2.36
N VAL A 293 -3.02 -16.89 -3.02
CA VAL A 293 -4.40 -16.83 -2.50
C VAL A 293 -4.53 -17.63 -1.21
N LEU A 294 -3.91 -18.82 -1.14
CA LEU A 294 -3.94 -19.66 0.05
C LEU A 294 -3.21 -19.03 1.23
N GLU A 295 -2.04 -18.43 0.99
CA GLU A 295 -1.28 -17.69 1.98
C GLU A 295 -2.10 -16.51 2.52
N TYR A 296 -2.59 -15.65 1.63
CA TYR A 296 -3.38 -14.48 2.01
C TYR A 296 -4.61 -14.85 2.85
N TYR A 297 -5.44 -15.80 2.40
CA TYR A 297 -6.65 -16.18 3.15
C TYR A 297 -6.34 -17.08 4.35
N GLY A 298 -5.22 -17.81 4.33
CA GLY A 298 -4.71 -18.56 5.47
C GLY A 298 -4.31 -17.63 6.62
N ASP A 299 -3.63 -16.53 6.31
CA ASP A 299 -3.26 -15.51 7.29
C ASP A 299 -4.48 -14.81 7.89
N GLN A 300 -5.54 -14.59 7.10
CA GLN A 300 -6.79 -14.06 7.63
C GLN A 300 -7.39 -14.94 8.73
N ILE A 301 -7.35 -16.26 8.52
CA ILE A 301 -7.85 -17.25 9.47
C ILE A 301 -6.91 -17.32 10.68
N LYS A 302 -5.60 -17.33 10.44
CA LYS A 302 -4.59 -17.54 11.48
C LYS A 302 -4.44 -16.34 12.40
N TYR A 303 -4.56 -15.13 11.85
CA TYR A 303 -4.23 -13.88 12.55
C TYR A 303 -5.40 -12.90 12.57
N TYR A 304 -5.95 -12.52 11.41
CA TYR A 304 -6.82 -11.33 11.32
C TYR A 304 -8.11 -11.48 12.12
N TYR A 305 -8.78 -12.61 11.96
CA TYR A 305 -10.06 -12.93 12.62
C TYR A 305 -9.88 -13.90 13.79
N ASN A 306 -8.64 -14.16 14.20
CA ASN A 306 -8.35 -15.04 15.31
C ASN A 306 -8.44 -14.26 16.63
N GLU A 307 -9.51 -14.47 17.39
CA GLU A 307 -9.75 -13.83 18.68
C GLU A 307 -8.70 -14.18 19.74
N ASP A 308 -8.03 -15.32 19.60
CA ASP A 308 -7.00 -15.80 20.55
C ASP A 308 -5.59 -15.32 20.19
N PHE A 309 -5.40 -14.75 18.99
CA PHE A 309 -4.10 -14.28 18.54
C PHE A 309 -3.83 -12.85 19.04
N ASN A 310 -2.73 -12.68 19.78
CA ASN A 310 -2.27 -11.38 20.23
C ASN A 310 -0.74 -11.34 20.29
N PRO A 311 -0.06 -10.68 19.34
CA PRO A 311 1.40 -10.61 19.31
C PRO A 311 1.97 -9.60 20.32
N ARG A 312 1.13 -8.86 21.05
CA ARG A 312 1.58 -7.68 21.81
C ARG A 312 2.59 -7.98 22.92
N SER A 313 2.68 -9.24 23.37
CA SER A 313 3.73 -9.68 24.29
C SER A 313 5.16 -9.54 23.72
N ILE A 314 5.31 -9.50 22.40
CA ILE A 314 6.60 -9.26 21.72
C ILE A 314 7.08 -7.82 21.99
N VAL A 315 6.20 -6.84 21.85
CA VAL A 315 6.53 -5.41 22.01
C VAL A 315 6.90 -5.08 23.45
N GLY A 316 6.18 -5.67 24.41
CA GLY A 316 6.46 -5.53 25.83
C GLY A 316 5.97 -4.22 26.46
N ASP A 317 5.21 -3.42 25.73
CA ASP A 317 4.60 -2.18 26.19
C ASP A 317 3.29 -2.44 26.98
N ASN A 318 2.84 -1.44 27.71
CA ASN A 318 1.49 -1.43 28.26
C ASN A 318 0.51 -0.80 27.26
N TYR A 319 -0.09 -1.62 26.39
CA TYR A 319 -1.06 -1.12 25.41
C TYR A 319 -2.30 -0.44 26.01
N SER A 320 -2.59 -0.58 27.31
CA SER A 320 -3.68 0.16 27.95
C SER A 320 -3.29 1.59 28.35
N ASP A 321 -2.00 1.89 28.46
CA ASP A 321 -1.48 3.23 28.71
C ASP A 321 -1.26 3.96 27.38
N MET A 322 -2.20 4.84 27.04
CA MET A 322 -2.14 5.67 25.84
C MET A 322 -1.09 6.80 25.92
N ASN A 323 -0.46 7.00 27.08
CA ASN A 323 0.59 8.01 27.27
C ASN A 323 1.99 7.43 27.19
N GLU A 324 2.14 6.10 27.20
CA GLU A 324 3.42 5.44 27.02
C GLU A 324 3.98 5.74 25.62
N ARG A 325 5.21 6.25 25.57
CA ARG A 325 5.89 6.68 24.34
C ARG A 325 7.08 5.82 23.95
N ILE A 326 7.84 5.36 24.94
CA ILE A 326 9.17 4.81 24.72
C ILE A 326 9.13 3.29 24.84
N TYR A 327 9.11 2.62 23.70
CA TYR A 327 9.20 1.16 23.52
C TYR A 327 9.57 0.89 22.06
N GLY A 328 9.92 -0.35 21.74
CA GLY A 328 10.34 -0.72 20.40
C GLY A 328 11.82 -1.07 20.31
N ASN A 329 12.35 -1.02 19.10
CA ASN A 329 13.77 -1.18 18.80
C ASN A 329 14.17 -0.44 17.52
N ASN A 330 15.45 -0.48 17.19
CA ASN A 330 16.03 0.14 15.99
C ASN A 330 15.98 -0.75 14.72
N ASP A 331 15.33 -1.91 14.76
CA ASP A 331 15.19 -2.78 13.57
C ASP A 331 14.04 -2.28 12.69
N VAL A 332 14.33 -1.26 11.88
CA VAL A 332 13.38 -0.62 10.96
C VAL A 332 13.06 -1.45 9.71
N ILE A 333 13.77 -2.55 9.47
CA ILE A 333 13.48 -3.45 8.35
C ILE A 333 12.41 -4.46 8.82
N GLY A 334 12.62 -5.08 9.99
CA GLY A 334 11.72 -6.10 10.51
C GLY A 334 11.64 -7.36 9.64
N PRO A 335 10.66 -8.24 9.89
CA PRO A 335 10.49 -9.50 9.14
C PRO A 335 10.15 -9.24 7.67
N ASP A 336 9.22 -8.33 7.41
CA ASP A 336 8.79 -7.90 6.08
C ASP A 336 8.80 -6.37 5.96
N SER A 337 9.64 -5.87 5.04
CA SER A 337 9.78 -4.45 4.69
C SER A 337 9.29 -4.14 3.26
N SER A 338 8.58 -5.06 2.60
CA SER A 338 8.34 -4.95 1.16
C SER A 338 7.50 -3.73 0.77
N HIS A 339 6.44 -3.47 1.53
CA HIS A 339 5.56 -2.35 1.30
C HIS A 339 6.28 -1.00 1.52
N GLY A 340 6.88 -0.78 2.69
CA GLY A 340 7.57 0.47 2.99
C GLY A 340 8.81 0.72 2.13
N THR A 341 9.50 -0.33 1.66
CA THR A 341 10.60 -0.20 0.68
C THR A 341 10.05 0.31 -0.66
N HIS A 342 8.92 -0.22 -1.13
CA HIS A 342 8.28 0.20 -2.38
C HIS A 342 7.81 1.66 -2.33
N VAL A 343 7.18 2.04 -1.22
CA VAL A 343 6.78 3.41 -0.90
C VAL A 343 8.00 4.34 -0.90
N SER A 344 9.10 3.93 -0.26
CA SER A 344 10.33 4.73 -0.15
C SER A 344 11.00 4.96 -1.51
N GLY A 345 11.06 3.93 -2.37
CA GLY A 345 11.58 4.06 -3.74
C GLY A 345 10.79 5.05 -4.59
N SER A 346 9.46 5.04 -4.47
CA SER A 346 8.58 5.96 -5.20
C SER A 346 8.88 7.42 -4.83
N ILE A 347 9.21 7.68 -3.56
CA ILE A 347 9.61 9.02 -3.10
C ILE A 347 11.04 9.36 -3.53
N ALA A 348 11.99 8.45 -3.31
CA ALA A 348 13.39 8.82 -3.15
C ALA A 348 14.42 7.98 -3.93
N ALA A 349 14.01 6.99 -4.74
CA ALA A 349 14.98 6.20 -5.52
C ALA A 349 15.95 7.09 -6.31
N VAL A 350 17.24 6.72 -6.29
CA VAL A 350 18.32 7.56 -6.81
C VAL A 350 18.18 7.70 -8.32
N ARG A 351 18.00 8.94 -8.79
CA ARG A 351 17.56 9.20 -10.18
C ARG A 351 18.65 8.99 -11.25
N ASP A 352 19.93 8.94 -10.85
CA ASP A 352 21.11 9.01 -11.72
C ASP A 352 22.11 7.85 -11.53
N ASN A 353 21.76 6.80 -10.79
CA ASN A 353 22.60 5.61 -10.58
C ASN A 353 22.44 4.52 -11.67
N ASN A 354 21.51 4.71 -12.62
CA ASN A 354 21.12 3.72 -13.64
C ASN A 354 20.57 2.39 -13.09
N LEU A 355 20.03 2.41 -11.87
CA LEU A 355 19.29 1.30 -11.27
C LEU A 355 17.78 1.55 -11.43
N GLY A 356 16.98 0.55 -11.07
CA GLY A 356 15.61 0.32 -11.54
C GLY A 356 14.75 1.56 -11.83
N ILE A 357 14.42 2.37 -10.82
CA ILE A 357 13.45 3.48 -10.99
C ILE A 357 14.00 4.83 -10.54
N LYS A 358 13.28 5.90 -10.90
CA LYS A 358 13.60 7.25 -10.44
C LYS A 358 12.56 7.70 -9.41
N GLY A 359 12.99 8.00 -8.19
CA GLY A 359 12.11 8.58 -7.18
C GLY A 359 11.62 9.96 -7.58
N VAL A 360 10.46 10.38 -7.08
CA VAL A 360 9.89 11.70 -7.39
C VAL A 360 10.81 12.84 -6.93
N ALA A 361 11.42 12.74 -5.74
CA ALA A 361 12.24 13.78 -5.14
C ALA A 361 13.73 13.43 -5.15
N THR A 362 14.58 14.44 -5.41
CA THR A 362 16.04 14.30 -5.34
C THR A 362 16.61 14.74 -3.99
N ASN A 363 16.20 15.90 -3.46
CA ASN A 363 16.66 16.46 -2.20
C ASN A 363 15.83 15.90 -1.03
N VAL A 364 16.06 14.62 -0.68
CA VAL A 364 15.21 13.88 0.26
C VAL A 364 16.00 12.90 1.11
N LYS A 365 15.59 12.75 2.38
CA LYS A 365 16.01 11.69 3.30
C LYS A 365 14.80 10.94 3.86
N ILE A 366 14.78 9.62 3.69
CA ILE A 366 13.73 8.73 4.20
C ILE A 366 14.06 8.33 5.63
N MET A 367 13.23 8.74 6.57
CA MET A 367 13.21 8.23 7.94
C MET A 367 12.25 7.04 8.01
N ALA A 368 12.78 5.87 8.37
CA ALA A 368 11.99 4.64 8.40
C ALA A 368 11.30 4.47 9.76
N VAL A 369 9.95 4.45 9.77
CA VAL A 369 9.18 4.30 11.01
C VAL A 369 8.24 3.11 10.86
N ARG A 370 8.53 2.02 11.58
CA ARG A 370 7.74 0.78 11.49
C ARG A 370 6.62 0.78 12.54
N VAL A 371 5.37 0.76 12.08
CA VAL A 371 4.16 0.65 12.94
C VAL A 371 3.11 -0.33 12.41
N VAL A 372 3.27 -0.79 11.16
CA VAL A 372 2.26 -1.59 10.45
C VAL A 372 2.69 -3.07 10.40
N PRO A 373 1.93 -3.99 11.00
CA PRO A 373 2.13 -5.43 10.82
C PRO A 373 1.39 -5.96 9.58
N ASN A 374 1.53 -7.23 9.27
CA ASN A 374 0.57 -7.99 8.49
C ASN A 374 -0.74 -8.15 9.31
N GLY A 375 -1.61 -7.15 9.22
CA GLY A 375 -2.64 -6.92 10.23
C GLY A 375 -2.90 -5.43 10.42
N ASP A 376 -3.87 -5.07 11.27
CA ASP A 376 -4.19 -3.65 11.48
C ASP A 376 -3.17 -3.05 12.43
N GLU A 377 -2.63 -1.90 12.04
CA GLU A 377 -1.82 -1.09 12.92
C GLU A 377 -2.60 -0.66 14.16
N ARG A 378 -1.89 -0.44 15.26
CA ARG A 378 -2.48 -0.03 16.53
C ARG A 378 -2.40 1.48 16.67
N ASP A 379 -3.48 2.10 17.16
CA ASP A 379 -3.60 3.56 17.28
C ASP A 379 -2.46 4.18 18.10
N LYS A 380 -2.00 3.51 19.17
CA LYS A 380 -0.87 3.99 19.99
C LYS A 380 0.44 4.03 19.20
N ASP A 381 0.70 3.00 18.39
CA ASP A 381 1.94 2.89 17.60
C ASP A 381 1.95 3.94 16.50
N VAL A 382 0.83 4.14 15.79
CA VAL A 382 0.68 5.22 14.79
C VAL A 382 0.92 6.59 15.44
N ALA A 383 0.30 6.83 16.59
CA ALA A 383 0.42 8.10 17.28
C ALA A 383 1.84 8.38 17.79
N ASN A 384 2.58 7.34 18.21
CA ASN A 384 3.98 7.47 18.60
C ASN A 384 4.90 7.63 17.38
N GLY A 385 4.63 6.91 16.29
CA GLY A 385 5.34 7.08 15.01
C GLY A 385 5.24 8.48 14.44
N ILE A 386 4.04 9.09 14.48
CA ILE A 386 3.86 10.49 14.06
C ILE A 386 4.68 11.43 14.95
N ARG A 387 4.65 11.26 16.28
CA ARG A 387 5.41 12.12 17.19
C ARG A 387 6.91 11.97 16.99
N TYR A 388 7.41 10.74 16.91
CA TYR A 388 8.80 10.43 16.61
C TYR A 388 9.28 11.11 15.33
N ALA A 389 8.50 11.01 14.24
CA ALA A 389 8.83 11.64 12.98
C ALA A 389 8.92 13.17 13.10
N VAL A 390 7.95 13.79 13.77
CA VAL A 390 7.91 15.25 13.99
C VAL A 390 9.10 15.69 14.85
N ASP A 391 9.38 14.99 15.94
CA ASP A 391 10.43 15.35 16.88
C ASP A 391 11.83 15.19 16.27
N ASN A 392 12.00 14.25 15.33
CA ASN A 392 13.22 14.05 14.55
C ASN A 392 13.27 14.87 13.24
N GLY A 393 12.39 15.87 13.09
CA GLY A 393 12.51 16.89 12.04
C GLY A 393 11.90 16.54 10.69
N ALA A 394 11.03 15.52 10.60
CA ALA A 394 10.28 15.26 9.38
C ALA A 394 9.42 16.45 8.99
N ARG A 395 9.48 16.87 7.72
CA ARG A 395 8.63 17.93 7.15
C ARG A 395 7.40 17.34 6.46
N VAL A 396 7.51 16.10 6.00
CA VAL A 396 6.44 15.33 5.36
C VAL A 396 6.40 13.94 6.00
N ILE A 397 5.20 13.46 6.29
CA ILE A 397 4.94 12.10 6.77
C ILE A 397 4.05 11.41 5.75
N ASN A 398 4.55 10.34 5.16
CA ASN A 398 3.77 9.45 4.32
C ASN A 398 3.17 8.33 5.18
N MET A 399 1.86 8.13 5.07
CA MET A 399 1.12 7.06 5.73
C MET A 399 0.35 6.28 4.66
N SER A 400 0.80 5.06 4.38
CA SER A 400 0.26 4.20 3.30
C SER A 400 -0.46 2.97 3.87
N PHE A 401 -1.20 3.19 4.94
CA PHE A 401 -1.98 2.19 5.67
C PHE A 401 -3.35 2.77 6.02
N GLY A 402 -4.26 1.92 6.49
CA GLY A 402 -5.52 2.37 7.05
C GLY A 402 -6.44 1.20 7.38
N LYS A 403 -7.43 1.47 8.24
CA LYS A 403 -8.32 0.46 8.83
C LYS A 403 -9.73 0.97 9.07
N MET A 404 -10.66 0.05 9.30
CA MET A 404 -12.08 0.38 9.49
C MET A 404 -12.44 0.80 10.93
N TYR A 405 -11.64 0.43 11.93
CA TYR A 405 -11.93 0.71 13.35
C TYR A 405 -10.74 1.38 14.03
N SER A 406 -11.00 2.40 14.86
CA SER A 406 -9.98 3.12 15.63
C SER A 406 -10.55 3.49 17.01
N PRO A 407 -10.55 2.56 17.98
CA PRO A 407 -11.11 2.80 19.32
C PRO A 407 -10.39 3.92 20.08
N PHE A 408 -9.11 4.18 19.75
CA PHE A 408 -8.29 5.20 20.38
C PHE A 408 -7.92 6.32 19.41
N LYS A 409 -8.81 6.60 18.43
CA LYS A 409 -8.66 7.68 17.45
C LYS A 409 -8.17 9.00 18.06
N LYS A 410 -8.65 9.36 19.25
CA LYS A 410 -8.26 10.60 19.95
C LYS A 410 -6.73 10.72 20.13
N VAL A 411 -6.04 9.61 20.37
CA VAL A 411 -4.58 9.58 20.59
C VAL A 411 -3.83 9.89 19.29
N VAL A 412 -4.35 9.37 18.17
CA VAL A 412 -3.85 9.68 16.81
C VAL A 412 -4.16 11.14 16.46
N ASP A 413 -5.38 11.61 16.70
CA ASP A 413 -5.76 13.01 16.49
C ASP A 413 -4.84 13.99 17.25
N GLU A 414 -4.47 13.66 18.49
CA GLU A 414 -3.54 14.47 19.27
C GLU A 414 -2.12 14.47 18.66
N ALA A 415 -1.71 13.38 18.02
CA ALA A 415 -0.43 13.30 17.30
C ALA A 415 -0.48 14.13 16.01
N VAL A 416 -1.57 14.03 15.24
CA VAL A 416 -1.77 14.83 14.02
C VAL A 416 -1.83 16.32 14.35
N ARG A 417 -2.54 16.70 15.42
CA ARG A 417 -2.57 18.09 15.91
C ARG A 417 -1.19 18.57 16.36
N TYR A 418 -0.38 17.68 16.94
CA TYR A 418 1.01 18.02 17.27
C TYR A 418 1.82 18.30 16.00
N ALA A 419 1.72 17.42 14.99
CA ALA A 419 2.34 17.64 13.69
C ALA A 419 1.85 18.94 13.00
N GLU A 420 0.56 19.25 13.10
CA GLU A 420 -0.04 20.49 12.59
C GLU A 420 0.61 21.71 13.24
N SER A 421 0.77 21.69 14.57
CA SER A 421 1.44 22.76 15.32
C SER A 421 2.93 22.95 15.01
N LYS A 422 3.53 21.96 14.33
CA LYS A 422 4.94 21.96 13.91
C LYS A 422 5.11 22.17 12.41
N GLY A 423 4.01 22.40 11.68
CA GLY A 423 4.05 22.65 10.24
C GLY A 423 4.47 21.43 9.41
N VAL A 424 4.17 20.21 9.88
CA VAL A 424 4.51 18.95 9.22
C VAL A 424 3.31 18.47 8.39
N LEU A 425 3.51 18.23 7.09
CA LEU A 425 2.46 17.74 6.19
C LEU A 425 2.27 16.23 6.34
N LEU A 426 1.04 15.77 6.51
CA LEU A 426 0.67 14.35 6.50
C LEU A 426 0.00 14.01 5.18
N VAL A 427 0.54 13.02 4.48
CA VAL A 427 0.02 12.50 3.20
C VAL A 427 -0.48 11.07 3.43
N HIS A 428 -1.77 10.86 3.22
CA HIS A 428 -2.46 9.63 3.58
C HIS A 428 -3.15 8.98 2.36
N ALA A 429 -3.11 7.65 2.32
CA ALA A 429 -3.75 6.85 1.28
C ALA A 429 -5.25 6.67 1.55
N ALA A 430 -6.10 6.95 0.55
CA ALA A 430 -7.57 6.89 0.72
C ALA A 430 -8.14 5.50 1.01
N GLY A 431 -7.39 4.43 0.71
CA GLY A 431 -7.81 3.04 0.83
C GLY A 431 -8.22 2.42 -0.51
N ASN A 432 -8.35 1.09 -0.53
CA ASN A 432 -8.41 0.28 -1.75
C ASN A 432 -9.70 -0.57 -1.85
N ASP A 433 -10.79 -0.11 -1.22
CA ASP A 433 -12.03 -0.86 -1.07
C ASP A 433 -13.13 -0.42 -2.03
N ASN A 434 -12.81 0.41 -3.04
CA ASN A 434 -13.78 1.07 -3.94
C ASN A 434 -14.95 1.77 -3.23
N LYS A 435 -14.74 2.25 -2.00
CA LYS A 435 -15.77 2.88 -1.17
C LYS A 435 -15.75 4.39 -1.26
N ASN A 436 -16.93 4.95 -1.02
CA ASN A 436 -17.09 6.36 -0.74
C ASN A 436 -16.74 6.63 0.74
N ASN A 437 -15.61 7.27 0.98
CA ASN A 437 -15.12 7.65 2.31
C ASN A 437 -16.01 8.71 2.99
N ASP A 438 -16.88 9.40 2.25
CA ASP A 438 -17.91 10.27 2.85
C ASP A 438 -19.02 9.48 3.57
N VAL A 439 -19.10 8.16 3.35
CA VAL A 439 -20.11 7.26 3.92
C VAL A 439 -19.47 6.17 4.79
N THR A 440 -18.37 5.57 4.32
CA THR A 440 -17.65 4.52 5.05
C THR A 440 -16.29 5.05 5.47
N PRO A 441 -16.08 5.39 6.75
CA PRO A 441 -14.82 5.99 7.19
C PRO A 441 -13.66 4.99 7.07
N SER A 442 -12.49 5.52 6.78
CA SER A 442 -11.19 4.86 6.88
C SER A 442 -10.34 5.64 7.87
N PHE A 443 -9.61 4.94 8.74
CA PHE A 443 -8.78 5.54 9.79
C PHE A 443 -7.30 5.28 9.53
N PRO A 444 -6.40 6.21 9.93
CA PRO A 444 -6.70 7.54 10.47
C PRO A 444 -7.43 8.45 9.49
N GLN A 445 -8.18 9.43 10.00
CA GLN A 445 -8.97 10.35 9.17
C GLN A 445 -8.66 11.81 9.51
N ARG A 446 -8.83 12.68 8.51
CA ARG A 446 -8.58 14.12 8.56
C ARG A 446 -9.36 14.92 9.60
N THR A 447 -10.50 14.43 10.09
CA THR A 447 -11.37 15.21 10.97
C THR A 447 -10.97 15.03 12.43
N TYR A 448 -10.66 16.15 13.09
CA TYR A 448 -10.36 16.21 14.51
C TYR A 448 -11.62 15.98 15.35
N SER A 449 -11.68 14.86 16.06
CA SER A 449 -12.89 14.42 16.78
C SER A 449 -13.36 15.38 17.87
N LYS A 450 -12.47 16.20 18.45
CA LYS A 450 -12.83 17.16 19.51
C LYS A 450 -13.54 18.40 18.97
N GLU A 451 -13.16 18.88 17.79
CA GLU A 451 -13.61 20.17 17.24
C GLU A 451 -14.52 20.01 16.02
N GLY A 452 -14.55 18.83 15.39
CA GLY A 452 -15.34 18.58 14.18
C GLY A 452 -14.83 19.33 12.95
N ARG A 453 -13.60 19.84 12.99
CA ARG A 453 -12.89 20.43 11.85
C ARG A 453 -11.89 19.44 11.26
N ASP A 454 -11.47 19.70 10.04
CA ASP A 454 -10.35 18.99 9.45
C ASP A 454 -9.00 19.59 9.89
N PHE A 455 -7.97 18.75 9.87
CA PHE A 455 -6.58 19.17 10.01
C PHE A 455 -6.14 19.92 8.74
N ASN A 456 -5.47 21.05 8.91
CA ASN A 456 -4.99 21.86 7.79
C ASN A 456 -3.83 21.15 7.07
N ASN A 457 -2.97 20.48 7.84
CA ASN A 457 -1.79 19.77 7.37
C ASN A 457 -2.05 18.33 6.88
N TRP A 458 -3.29 17.98 6.52
CA TRP A 458 -3.64 16.65 6.00
C TRP A 458 -3.92 16.68 4.50
N LEU A 459 -3.39 15.71 3.76
CA LEU A 459 -3.67 15.50 2.34
C LEU A 459 -4.08 14.05 2.06
N GLU A 460 -5.32 13.84 1.62
CA GLU A 460 -5.90 12.52 1.35
C GLU A 460 -5.86 12.17 -0.14
N ILE A 461 -5.24 11.04 -0.49
CA ILE A 461 -4.86 10.72 -1.87
C ILE A 461 -5.60 9.49 -2.42
N GLY A 462 -6.38 9.69 -3.49
CA GLY A 462 -6.92 8.63 -4.34
C GLY A 462 -5.92 8.15 -5.39
N ALA A 463 -6.12 6.95 -5.94
CA ALA A 463 -5.22 6.34 -6.93
C ALA A 463 -5.71 6.54 -8.37
N SER A 464 -4.81 6.98 -9.26
CA SER A 464 -5.07 7.08 -10.70
C SER A 464 -4.21 6.09 -11.50
N SER A 465 -4.72 5.74 -12.68
CA SER A 465 -4.05 4.96 -13.71
C SER A 465 -3.32 5.84 -14.72
N PHE A 466 -2.59 5.21 -15.64
CA PHE A 466 -1.71 5.87 -16.61
C PHE A 466 -2.48 6.49 -17.79
N GLU A 467 -3.67 5.97 -18.13
CA GLU A 467 -4.47 6.44 -19.26
C GLU A 467 -5.56 7.42 -18.82
N LYS A 468 -5.71 8.47 -19.61
CA LYS A 468 -6.88 9.32 -19.54
C LYS A 468 -8.10 8.60 -20.10
N GLY A 469 -9.16 8.51 -19.33
CA GLY A 469 -10.41 7.92 -19.79
C GLY A 469 -11.22 7.31 -18.66
N LEU A 470 -12.03 6.30 -19.00
CA LEU A 470 -12.93 5.65 -18.05
C LEU A 470 -12.20 5.02 -16.86
N THR A 471 -10.99 4.54 -17.08
CA THR A 471 -10.12 3.85 -16.11
C THR A 471 -9.13 4.78 -15.43
N LEU A 472 -9.26 6.10 -15.59
CA LEU A 472 -8.37 7.06 -14.98
C LEU A 472 -8.35 6.96 -13.45
N PRO A 473 -9.48 6.99 -12.71
CA PRO A 473 -9.48 6.54 -11.33
C PRO A 473 -9.26 5.02 -11.31
N ALA A 474 -8.37 4.54 -10.43
CA ALA A 474 -8.20 3.12 -10.23
C ALA A 474 -9.51 2.49 -9.75
N ASP A 475 -9.83 1.29 -10.24
CA ASP A 475 -11.06 0.59 -9.90
C ASP A 475 -11.15 0.25 -8.40
N PHE A 476 -10.01 0.02 -7.75
CA PHE A 476 -9.91 -0.22 -6.31
C PHE A 476 -9.94 1.06 -5.47
N SER A 477 -9.67 2.24 -6.03
CA SER A 477 -9.48 3.46 -5.23
C SER A 477 -10.75 3.79 -4.43
N ASN A 478 -10.59 4.03 -3.14
CA ASN A 478 -11.59 4.80 -2.40
C ASN A 478 -11.65 6.22 -2.97
N TYR A 479 -12.81 6.84 -2.81
CA TYR A 479 -13.14 8.18 -3.31
C TYR A 479 -14.03 8.90 -2.29
N GLY A 480 -14.21 10.20 -2.42
CA GLY A 480 -15.08 10.95 -1.52
C GLY A 480 -15.06 12.43 -1.84
N LYS A 481 -16.23 13.03 -2.03
CA LYS A 481 -16.32 14.44 -2.45
C LYS A 481 -15.89 15.39 -1.32
N LYS A 482 -15.91 14.94 -0.06
CA LYS A 482 -15.50 15.74 1.09
C LYS A 482 -14.20 15.24 1.72
N THR A 483 -13.91 13.95 1.57
CA THR A 483 -12.87 13.28 2.35
C THR A 483 -11.57 13.07 1.57
N VAL A 484 -11.63 12.83 0.26
CA VAL A 484 -10.46 12.66 -0.62
C VAL A 484 -10.15 13.98 -1.31
N ASP A 485 -8.91 14.48 -1.21
CA ASP A 485 -8.54 15.80 -1.77
C ASP A 485 -8.33 15.72 -3.28
N LEU A 486 -7.42 14.85 -3.72
CA LEU A 486 -6.99 14.70 -5.12
C LEU A 486 -6.49 13.29 -5.42
N PHE A 487 -6.22 13.01 -6.70
CA PHE A 487 -5.69 11.73 -7.16
C PHE A 487 -4.21 11.84 -7.56
N ALA A 488 -3.46 10.76 -7.37
CA ALA A 488 -2.08 10.61 -7.85
C ALA A 488 -1.84 9.19 -8.41
N PRO A 489 -0.79 9.00 -9.25
CA PRO A 489 -0.43 7.70 -9.81
C PRO A 489 -0.34 6.57 -8.78
N GLY A 490 -1.18 5.54 -8.92
CA GLY A 490 -1.22 4.42 -7.97
C GLY A 490 -1.50 3.05 -8.60
N VAL A 491 -1.64 2.97 -9.92
CA VAL A 491 -1.84 1.69 -10.62
C VAL A 491 -0.52 1.24 -11.25
N ASP A 492 -0.05 0.08 -10.82
CA ASP A 492 1.11 -0.60 -11.35
C ASP A 492 2.34 0.32 -11.38
N ILE A 493 2.70 0.76 -10.19
CA ILE A 493 3.90 1.53 -9.93
C ILE A 493 5.04 0.55 -9.70
N LEU A 494 6.03 0.55 -10.59
CA LEU A 494 7.29 -0.15 -10.37
C LEU A 494 8.09 0.63 -9.31
N SER A 495 8.61 -0.07 -8.29
CA SER A 495 9.50 0.52 -7.30
C SER A 495 10.36 -0.55 -6.62
N THR A 496 11.23 -0.11 -5.72
CA THR A 496 12.16 -0.92 -4.95
C THR A 496 11.45 -1.90 -4.01
N THR A 497 11.91 -3.14 -3.94
CA THR A 497 11.49 -4.15 -2.96
C THR A 497 12.72 -4.74 -2.29
N PRO A 498 12.59 -5.43 -1.14
CA PRO A 498 13.72 -5.85 -0.32
C PRO A 498 14.70 -6.73 -1.10
N ASP A 499 15.93 -6.82 -0.61
CA ASP A 499 16.99 -7.63 -1.22
C ASP A 499 17.40 -7.15 -2.63
N ASN A 500 17.42 -5.83 -2.84
CA ASN A 500 17.78 -5.17 -4.11
C ASN A 500 16.92 -5.65 -5.29
N THR A 501 15.63 -5.81 -5.05
CA THR A 501 14.68 -6.24 -6.08
C THR A 501 13.72 -5.11 -6.44
N TYR A 502 12.91 -5.34 -7.47
CA TYR A 502 11.91 -4.37 -7.91
C TYR A 502 10.62 -5.12 -8.24
N ASP A 503 9.49 -4.55 -7.86
CA ASP A 503 8.18 -5.08 -8.22
C ASP A 503 7.14 -3.98 -8.47
N THR A 504 6.08 -4.36 -9.16
CA THR A 504 4.99 -3.48 -9.57
C THR A 504 3.81 -3.64 -8.63
N TYR A 505 3.49 -2.58 -7.87
CA TYR A 505 2.39 -2.56 -6.91
C TYR A 505 1.28 -1.61 -7.34
N SER A 506 0.05 -1.98 -7.00
CA SER A 506 -1.16 -1.18 -7.23
C SER A 506 -1.83 -0.87 -5.89
N GLY A 507 -2.12 0.40 -5.63
CA GLY A 507 -2.79 0.88 -4.42
C GLY A 507 -2.78 2.40 -4.27
N THR A 508 -3.70 2.93 -3.46
CA THR A 508 -3.57 4.29 -2.92
C THR A 508 -2.29 4.45 -2.09
N SER A 509 -1.77 3.34 -1.55
CA SER A 509 -0.43 3.22 -0.95
C SER A 509 0.73 3.54 -1.90
N MET A 510 0.53 3.53 -3.23
CA MET A 510 1.53 3.97 -4.21
C MET A 510 1.27 5.40 -4.69
N ALA A 511 0.01 5.86 -4.60
CA ALA A 511 -0.38 7.23 -4.89
C ALA A 511 0.07 8.21 -3.80
N SER A 512 -0.07 7.83 -2.52
CA SER A 512 0.36 8.62 -1.37
C SER A 512 1.86 8.97 -1.40
N PRO A 513 2.81 8.03 -1.62
CA PRO A 513 4.23 8.37 -1.72
C PRO A 513 4.56 9.20 -2.95
N THR A 514 3.84 9.04 -4.06
CA THR A 514 4.00 9.92 -5.22
C THR A 514 3.66 11.36 -4.82
N ALA A 515 2.58 11.58 -4.07
CA ALA A 515 2.20 12.89 -3.56
C ALA A 515 3.17 13.43 -2.49
N ALA A 516 3.66 12.60 -1.57
CA ALA A 516 4.69 12.97 -0.61
C ALA A 516 5.99 13.39 -1.30
N GLY A 517 6.38 12.69 -2.36
CA GLY A 517 7.53 13.04 -3.20
C GLY A 517 7.33 14.39 -3.91
N VAL A 518 6.14 14.68 -4.42
CA VAL A 518 5.84 15.99 -5.02
C VAL A 518 5.91 17.11 -3.98
N ALA A 519 5.32 16.91 -2.79
CA ALA A 519 5.43 17.88 -1.70
C ALA A 519 6.90 18.17 -1.37
N THR A 520 7.71 17.11 -1.28
CA THR A 520 9.14 17.17 -0.99
C THR A 520 9.93 17.91 -2.06
N LEU A 521 9.64 17.64 -3.34
CA LEU A 521 10.25 18.34 -4.47
C LEU A 521 9.88 19.83 -4.47
N LEU A 522 8.64 20.19 -4.13
CA LEU A 522 8.24 21.60 -4.05
C LEU A 522 8.92 22.31 -2.86
N LEU A 523 9.01 21.65 -1.72
CA LEU A 523 9.76 22.12 -0.56
C LEU A 523 11.25 22.28 -0.83
N SER A 524 11.84 21.50 -1.75
CA SER A 524 13.24 21.72 -2.12
C SER A 524 13.42 22.97 -2.99
N TYR A 525 12.44 23.34 -3.82
CA TYR A 525 12.48 24.61 -4.56
C TYR A 525 12.19 25.84 -3.70
N ASP A 526 11.34 25.72 -2.69
CA ASP A 526 11.07 26.75 -1.68
C ASP A 526 10.93 26.14 -0.28
N PRO A 527 12.05 26.05 0.49
CA PRO A 527 12.04 25.47 1.83
C PRO A 527 11.25 26.26 2.87
N SER A 528 10.88 27.53 2.57
CA SER A 528 10.20 28.43 3.49
C SER A 528 8.70 28.14 3.64
N MET A 529 8.12 27.38 2.70
CA MET A 529 6.70 26.97 2.76
C MET A 529 6.42 26.10 3.99
N ASP A 530 5.37 26.44 4.73
CA ASP A 530 4.80 25.54 5.73
C ASP A 530 3.91 24.46 5.07
N ALA A 531 3.40 23.54 5.87
CA ALA A 531 2.52 22.46 5.40
C ALA A 531 1.28 22.96 4.66
N ASP A 532 0.70 24.08 5.11
CA ASP A 532 -0.51 24.64 4.52
C ASP A 532 -0.20 25.26 3.14
N ALA A 533 0.92 25.97 3.01
CA ALA A 533 1.36 26.58 1.76
C ALA A 533 1.70 25.53 0.69
N VAL A 534 2.48 24.49 1.03
CA VAL A 534 2.82 23.44 0.05
C VAL A 534 1.58 22.65 -0.37
N LYS A 535 0.68 22.35 0.57
CA LYS A 535 -0.60 21.68 0.28
C LYS A 535 -1.46 22.54 -0.65
N ALA A 536 -1.62 23.83 -0.35
CA ALA A 536 -2.39 24.76 -1.18
C ALA A 536 -1.81 24.82 -2.60
N LEU A 537 -0.49 24.95 -2.72
CA LEU A 537 0.19 24.95 -4.02
C LEU A 537 -0.12 23.67 -4.81
N MET A 538 0.05 22.49 -4.20
CA MET A 538 -0.24 21.20 -4.84
C MET A 538 -1.69 21.11 -5.34
N ILE A 539 -2.65 21.60 -4.55
CA ILE A 539 -4.07 21.59 -4.89
C ILE A 539 -4.37 22.60 -6.01
N ASP A 540 -3.87 23.83 -5.90
CA ASP A 540 -4.24 24.93 -6.80
C ASP A 540 -3.67 24.73 -8.21
N THR A 541 -2.51 24.09 -8.34
CA THR A 541 -1.88 23.83 -9.63
C THR A 541 -2.16 22.42 -10.18
N SER A 542 -2.93 21.60 -9.46
CA SER A 542 -3.31 20.26 -9.92
C SER A 542 -4.16 20.30 -11.20
N ARG A 543 -4.02 19.27 -12.05
CA ARG A 543 -4.74 19.17 -13.33
C ARG A 543 -6.21 18.92 -13.11
N ARG A 544 -7.05 19.69 -13.80
CA ARG A 544 -8.52 19.60 -13.71
C ARG A 544 -9.13 19.01 -14.97
N TYR A 545 -10.07 18.09 -14.78
CA TYR A 545 -10.86 17.50 -15.87
C TYR A 545 -12.36 17.67 -15.61
N PRO A 546 -12.92 18.90 -15.69
CA PRO A 546 -14.27 19.21 -15.22
C PRO A 546 -15.37 18.41 -15.94
N ASN A 547 -15.14 18.04 -17.21
CA ASN A 547 -16.11 17.36 -18.06
C ASN A 547 -15.71 15.90 -18.37
N LEU A 548 -14.63 15.38 -17.79
CA LEU A 548 -14.20 14.00 -18.05
C LEU A 548 -15.14 13.03 -17.34
N LYS A 549 -15.73 12.13 -18.12
CA LYS A 549 -16.47 10.99 -17.59
C LYS A 549 -15.50 9.86 -17.29
N VAL A 550 -15.66 9.25 -16.13
CA VAL A 550 -14.87 8.14 -15.63
C VAL A 550 -15.80 7.09 -15.02
N ASN A 551 -15.29 5.87 -14.84
CA ASN A 551 -16.00 4.87 -14.06
C ASN A 551 -15.97 5.27 -12.58
N LEU A 552 -17.12 5.17 -11.91
CA LEU A 552 -17.15 5.16 -10.46
C LEU A 552 -16.34 3.93 -10.00
N PRO A 553 -15.32 4.09 -9.13
CA PRO A 553 -14.49 2.98 -8.69
C PRO A 553 -15.30 1.74 -8.30
N GLY A 554 -14.86 0.56 -8.74
CA GLY A 554 -15.52 -0.72 -8.53
C GLY A 554 -16.73 -1.00 -9.41
N THR A 555 -17.10 -0.09 -10.33
CA THR A 555 -18.29 -0.24 -11.19
C THR A 555 -18.02 0.21 -12.63
N GLU A 556 -18.94 -0.08 -13.54
CA GLU A 556 -18.96 0.49 -14.89
C GLU A 556 -19.86 1.74 -15.00
N THR A 557 -20.32 2.27 -13.87
CA THR A 557 -21.24 3.43 -13.87
C THR A 557 -20.46 4.71 -14.18
N PRO A 558 -20.78 5.43 -15.26
CA PRO A 558 -20.06 6.64 -15.61
C PRO A 558 -20.46 7.81 -14.71
N VAL A 559 -19.47 8.47 -14.11
CA VAL A 559 -19.61 9.69 -13.30
C VAL A 559 -18.62 10.76 -13.77
N LEU A 560 -18.77 12.00 -13.31
CA LEU A 560 -17.76 13.02 -13.57
C LEU A 560 -16.56 12.81 -12.65
N PHE A 561 -15.35 12.85 -13.20
CA PHE A 561 -14.12 12.74 -12.40
C PHE A 561 -14.09 13.77 -11.26
N SER A 562 -14.62 14.98 -11.53
CA SER A 562 -14.71 16.07 -10.56
C SER A 562 -15.59 15.79 -9.34
N THR A 563 -16.39 14.72 -9.35
CA THR A 563 -17.23 14.29 -8.23
C THR A 563 -16.56 13.25 -7.33
N LEU A 564 -15.42 12.68 -7.73
CA LEU A 564 -14.74 11.63 -6.97
C LEU A 564 -13.84 12.15 -5.84
N SER A 565 -13.45 13.43 -5.87
CA SER A 565 -12.67 14.09 -4.83
C SER A 565 -13.10 15.52 -4.61
N THR A 566 -12.70 16.12 -3.50
CA THR A 566 -12.97 17.52 -3.14
C THR A 566 -12.62 18.46 -4.27
N TYR A 567 -11.39 18.36 -4.79
CA TYR A 567 -10.93 19.26 -5.85
C TYR A 567 -11.15 18.70 -7.26
N GLY A 568 -11.35 17.38 -7.39
CA GLY A 568 -11.63 16.77 -8.69
C GLY A 568 -10.44 16.80 -9.64
N THR A 569 -9.23 16.64 -9.10
CA THR A 569 -7.96 16.89 -9.78
C THR A 569 -6.97 15.74 -9.68
N ILE A 570 -5.95 15.79 -10.54
CA ILE A 570 -4.78 14.91 -10.50
C ILE A 570 -3.53 15.76 -10.26
N LEU A 571 -2.64 15.26 -9.41
CA LEU A 571 -1.41 15.95 -9.03
C LEU A 571 -0.51 16.28 -10.24
N ASP A 572 0.07 17.48 -10.23
CA ASP A 572 0.92 17.99 -11.31
C ASP A 572 2.05 18.86 -10.75
N VAL A 573 3.25 18.28 -10.65
CA VAL A 573 4.41 18.97 -10.08
C VAL A 573 5.01 20.00 -11.04
N LEU A 574 4.83 19.81 -12.35
CA LEU A 574 5.35 20.74 -13.34
C LEU A 574 4.64 22.10 -13.26
N SER A 575 3.32 22.07 -13.13
CA SER A 575 2.50 23.27 -12.98
C SER A 575 2.77 23.96 -11.63
N ALA A 576 2.94 23.18 -10.56
CA ALA A 576 3.34 23.70 -9.24
C ALA A 576 4.69 24.41 -9.30
N THR A 577 5.70 23.77 -9.90
CA THR A 577 7.06 24.33 -10.01
C THR A 577 7.08 25.60 -10.85
N LYS A 578 6.30 25.67 -11.93
CA LYS A 578 6.13 26.89 -12.75
C LYS A 578 5.52 28.05 -11.96
N SER A 579 4.69 27.77 -10.96
CA SER A 579 4.11 28.84 -10.12
C SER A 579 5.09 29.38 -9.07
N LEU A 580 6.17 28.65 -8.77
CA LEU A 580 7.23 29.06 -7.83
C LEU A 580 8.36 29.86 -8.51
N LYS A 581 8.47 29.83 -9.84
CA LYS A 581 9.54 30.47 -10.63
C LYS A 581 8.99 31.60 -11.46
#